data_AF-A0A2N5GVX4-F1
#
_entry.id   AF-A0A2N5GVX4-F1
#
_cell.length_a   1.000
_cell.length_b   1.000
_cell.length_c   1.000
_cell.angle_alpha   90.00
_cell.angle_beta   90.00
_cell.angle_gamma   90.00
#
_symmetry.space_group_name_H-M   'P 1'
#
loop_
_entity.id
_entity.type
_entity.pdbx_description
1 polymer ?
#
loop_
_entity_poly.entity_id
_entity_poly.type
_entity_poly.pdbx_seq_one_letter_code
_entity_poly.pdbx_strand_id
1 'polypeptide(L)'
;MDIRMKWVYRLGFLLLLFIVVYIFFKLQPIWVPVINVLWKMLIPFAVAGFITYLLHPVVENLHAKGLHRGIAVLIIYCLFFGGIGFAIYKGLPAIIHQLRDLSENAPAFAAQYRQWVDQVQDQTSRWPAGIQRQIDDGIIAVENTVDKLLAKMIMVLRGILSSIVTIAVIPFIAFYLLKDFNLMKKAAWYITPRTWRQPGKKFLLEVDQSLGSYIRGQLLVCLIIGLLASLSFWFAGMRYCLLLGSVVGVTNVIPYFGPLIGAVPAVIIAATISVKMVLVSLGIVFALQFLESNVISPLIVGKSLHMHPLLIMAALLAGGEIAGVAGLILAVPVMVTIRAAIIHAKDHFARIRHSEKEPATDEI
;
A
#
# COMPACT_ATOMS: atom_id res chain seq x y z
N MET A 1 -20.17 -47.38 33.40
CA MET A 1 -18.85 -47.16 32.74
C MET A 1 -18.10 -46.11 33.55
N ASP A 2 -17.12 -46.56 34.34
CA ASP A 2 -16.55 -45.80 35.45
C ASP A 2 -15.93 -44.48 35.06
N ILE A 3 -16.13 -43.46 35.90
CA ILE A 3 -15.59 -42.10 35.76
C ILE A 3 -14.07 -42.15 35.53
N ARG A 4 -13.36 -43.08 36.17
CA ARG A 4 -11.91 -43.32 35.99
C ARG A 4 -11.52 -43.69 34.56
N MET A 5 -12.32 -44.50 33.86
CA MET A 5 -12.04 -44.88 32.46
C MET A 5 -12.15 -43.69 31.51
N LYS A 6 -13.13 -42.80 31.72
CA LYS A 6 -13.28 -41.57 30.90
C LYS A 6 -12.07 -40.64 31.03
N TRP A 7 -11.46 -40.56 32.22
CA TRP A 7 -10.25 -39.76 32.43
C TRP A 7 -9.03 -40.35 31.72
N VAL A 8 -8.86 -41.66 31.73
CA VAL A 8 -7.76 -42.34 31.01
C VAL A 8 -7.85 -42.13 29.51
N TYR A 9 -9.05 -42.23 28.91
CA TYR A 9 -9.23 -41.95 27.48
C TYR A 9 -8.95 -40.49 27.11
N ARG A 10 -9.40 -39.53 27.92
CA ARG A 10 -9.12 -38.10 27.68
C ARG A 10 -7.62 -37.80 27.80
N LEU A 11 -6.95 -38.38 28.79
CA LEU A 11 -5.51 -38.22 28.99
C LEU A 11 -4.73 -38.84 27.82
N GLY A 12 -5.10 -40.05 27.40
CA GLY A 12 -4.50 -40.72 26.25
C GLY A 12 -4.69 -39.94 24.95
N PHE A 13 -5.89 -39.40 24.71
CA PHE A 13 -6.16 -38.56 23.55
C PHE A 13 -5.33 -37.26 23.56
N LEU A 14 -5.23 -36.58 24.72
CA LEU A 14 -4.40 -35.39 24.88
C LEU A 14 -2.92 -35.68 24.61
N LEU A 15 -2.41 -36.80 25.12
CA LEU A 15 -1.01 -37.20 24.94
C LEU A 15 -0.71 -37.52 23.46
N LEU A 16 -1.63 -38.21 22.79
CA LEU A 16 -1.53 -38.53 21.37
C LEU A 16 -1.60 -37.26 20.51
N LEU A 17 -2.50 -36.32 20.82
CA LEU A 17 -2.56 -35.00 20.21
C LEU A 17 -1.23 -34.25 20.37
N PHE A 18 -0.65 -34.26 21.57
CA PHE A 18 0.61 -33.58 21.86
C PHE A 18 1.78 -34.18 21.07
N ILE A 19 1.83 -35.51 20.94
CA ILE A 19 2.82 -36.21 20.11
C ILE A 19 2.65 -35.84 18.64
N VAL A 20 1.43 -35.81 18.11
CA VAL A 20 1.16 -35.40 16.71
C VAL A 20 1.62 -33.96 16.47
N VAL A 21 1.30 -33.04 17.37
CA VAL A 21 1.75 -31.65 17.29
C VAL A 21 3.28 -31.56 17.36
N TYR A 22 3.93 -32.30 18.26
CA TYR A 22 5.38 -32.35 18.38
C TYR A 22 6.06 -32.86 17.11
N ILE A 23 5.56 -33.96 16.53
CA ILE A 23 6.05 -34.51 15.26
C ILE A 23 5.85 -33.50 14.12
N PHE A 24 4.70 -32.82 14.08
CA PHE A 24 4.42 -31.78 13.08
C PHE A 24 5.45 -30.64 13.14
N PHE A 25 5.76 -30.13 14.34
CA PHE A 25 6.81 -29.11 14.51
C PHE A 25 8.21 -29.65 14.20
N LYS A 26 8.51 -30.93 14.48
CA LYS A 26 9.81 -31.53 14.12
C LYS A 26 9.98 -31.70 12.61
N LEU A 27 8.88 -31.87 11.87
CA LEU A 27 8.85 -31.92 10.41
C LEU A 27 8.89 -30.54 9.74
N GLN A 28 9.03 -29.44 10.51
CA GLN A 28 9.16 -28.07 10.02
C GLN A 28 10.12 -27.92 8.83
N PRO A 29 11.31 -28.57 8.79
CA PRO A 29 12.23 -28.44 7.66
C PRO A 29 11.66 -28.95 6.33
N ILE A 30 10.63 -29.80 6.35
CA ILE A 30 10.03 -30.40 5.15
C ILE A 30 8.88 -29.54 4.65
N TRP A 31 7.97 -29.11 5.53
CA TRP A 31 6.78 -28.36 5.10
C TRP A 31 7.01 -26.85 5.00
N VAL A 32 7.94 -26.25 5.76
CA VAL A 32 8.23 -24.80 5.66
C VAL A 32 8.71 -24.39 4.26
N PRO A 33 9.64 -25.09 3.59
CA PRO A 33 10.02 -24.77 2.22
C PRO A 33 8.83 -24.82 1.25
N VAL A 34 7.96 -25.82 1.39
CA VAL A 34 6.76 -25.97 0.55
C VAL A 34 5.82 -24.78 0.75
N ILE A 35 5.52 -24.43 2.01
CA ILE A 35 4.70 -23.25 2.32
C ILE A 35 5.33 -21.98 1.77
N ASN A 36 6.65 -21.81 1.91
CA ASN A 36 7.36 -20.63 1.42
C ASN A 36 7.29 -20.52 -0.11
N VAL A 37 7.40 -21.63 -0.85
CA VAL A 37 7.24 -21.63 -2.31
C VAL A 37 5.80 -21.27 -2.69
N LEU A 38 4.81 -21.89 -2.05
CA LEU A 38 3.40 -21.56 -2.27
C LEU A 38 3.12 -20.07 -1.99
N TRP A 39 3.67 -19.52 -0.91
CA TRP A 39 3.51 -18.11 -0.55
C TRP A 39 4.16 -17.18 -1.59
N LYS A 40 5.38 -17.49 -2.03
CA LYS A 40 6.08 -16.73 -3.08
C LYS A 40 5.33 -16.78 -4.41
N MET A 41 4.73 -17.91 -4.74
CA MET A 41 3.89 -18.06 -5.93
C MET A 41 2.57 -17.30 -5.80
N LEU A 42 1.99 -17.21 -4.60
CA LEU A 42 0.72 -16.53 -4.39
C LEU A 42 0.81 -15.02 -4.61
N ILE A 43 1.95 -14.39 -4.29
CA ILE A 43 2.16 -12.94 -4.44
C ILE A 43 1.84 -12.43 -5.86
N PRO A 44 2.45 -12.94 -6.95
CA PRO A 44 2.13 -12.46 -8.29
C PRO A 44 0.67 -12.71 -8.69
N PHE A 45 0.04 -13.79 -8.23
CA PHE A 45 -1.39 -14.02 -8.43
C PHE A 45 -2.25 -13.01 -7.67
N ALA A 46 -1.89 -12.66 -6.44
CA ALA A 46 -2.58 -11.66 -5.65
C ALA A 46 -2.46 -10.27 -6.28
N VAL A 47 -1.27 -9.88 -6.74
CA VAL A 47 -1.06 -8.60 -7.44
C VAL A 47 -1.79 -8.58 -8.77
N ALA A 48 -1.74 -9.67 -9.55
CA ALA A 48 -2.48 -9.77 -10.80
C ALA A 48 -4.00 -9.72 -10.57
N GLY A 49 -4.52 -10.41 -9.55
CA GLY A 49 -5.92 -10.34 -9.14
C GLY A 49 -6.33 -8.94 -8.72
N PHE A 50 -5.47 -8.22 -8.00
CA PHE A 50 -5.67 -6.82 -7.66
C PHE A 50 -5.74 -5.91 -8.90
N ILE A 51 -4.82 -6.09 -9.86
CA ILE A 51 -4.83 -5.35 -11.13
C ILE A 51 -6.10 -5.69 -11.94
N THR A 52 -6.44 -6.97 -12.05
CA THR A 52 -7.68 -7.40 -12.72
C THR A 52 -8.89 -6.74 -12.07
N TYR A 53 -8.96 -6.72 -10.74
CA TYR A 53 -10.02 -6.07 -9.99
C TYR A 53 -10.10 -4.56 -10.25
N LEU A 54 -8.95 -3.89 -10.40
CA LEU A 54 -8.86 -2.48 -10.75
C LEU A 54 -9.38 -2.19 -12.16
N LEU A 55 -8.98 -3.02 -13.13
CA LEU A 55 -9.27 -2.83 -14.56
C LEU A 55 -10.63 -3.37 -15.00
N HIS A 56 -11.19 -4.34 -14.27
CA HIS A 56 -12.42 -5.02 -14.65
C HIS A 56 -13.61 -4.07 -14.88
N PRO A 57 -13.90 -3.07 -14.03
CA PRO A 57 -15.01 -2.14 -14.29
C PRO A 57 -14.83 -1.35 -15.58
N VAL A 58 -13.58 -0.99 -15.91
CA VAL A 58 -13.26 -0.26 -17.15
C VAL A 58 -13.50 -1.16 -18.36
N VAL A 59 -13.03 -2.41 -18.30
CA VAL A 59 -13.29 -3.40 -19.36
C VAL A 59 -14.78 -3.69 -19.51
N GLU A 60 -15.51 -3.84 -18.41
CA GLU A 60 -16.94 -4.13 -18.44
C GLU A 60 -17.73 -2.94 -19.00
N ASN A 61 -17.35 -1.70 -18.69
CA ASN A 61 -17.94 -0.50 -19.29
C ASN A 61 -17.70 -0.42 -20.81
N LEU A 62 -16.53 -0.84 -21.29
CA LEU A 62 -16.26 -0.93 -22.73
C LEU A 62 -17.05 -2.08 -23.39
N HIS A 63 -17.15 -3.22 -22.71
CA HIS A 63 -17.91 -4.37 -23.18
C HIS A 63 -19.41 -4.05 -23.28
N ALA A 64 -19.96 -3.38 -22.26
CA ALA A 64 -21.36 -2.94 -22.22
C ALA A 64 -21.70 -1.93 -23.33
N LYS A 65 -20.72 -1.19 -23.85
CA LYS A 65 -20.87 -0.30 -25.02
C LYS A 65 -20.85 -1.06 -26.37
N GLY A 66 -20.82 -2.39 -26.36
CA GLY A 66 -20.91 -3.24 -27.54
C GLY A 66 -19.59 -3.83 -28.04
N LEU A 67 -18.47 -3.56 -27.37
CA LEU A 67 -17.16 -4.09 -27.77
C LEU A 67 -17.02 -5.56 -27.36
N HIS A 68 -16.45 -6.41 -28.22
CA HIS A 68 -16.16 -7.80 -27.82
C HIS A 68 -15.18 -7.83 -26.63
N ARG A 69 -15.45 -8.67 -25.63
CA ARG A 69 -14.71 -8.70 -24.36
C ARG A 69 -13.20 -8.83 -24.56
N GLY A 70 -12.76 -9.71 -25.46
CA GLY A 70 -11.33 -9.87 -25.77
C GLY A 70 -10.65 -8.59 -26.28
N ILE A 71 -11.36 -7.80 -27.10
CA ILE A 71 -10.86 -6.52 -27.63
C ILE A 71 -10.83 -5.46 -26.52
N ALA A 72 -11.89 -5.39 -25.70
CA ALA A 72 -11.93 -4.48 -24.55
C ALA A 72 -10.78 -4.75 -23.58
N VAL A 73 -10.50 -6.03 -23.29
CA VAL A 73 -9.35 -6.46 -22.49
C VAL A 73 -8.05 -6.01 -23.14
N LEU A 74 -7.85 -6.27 -24.43
CA LEU A 74 -6.60 -5.94 -25.12
C LEU A 74 -6.33 -4.43 -25.14
N ILE A 75 -7.35 -3.61 -25.40
CA ILE A 75 -7.23 -2.14 -25.40
C ILE A 75 -6.84 -1.63 -24.01
N ILE A 76 -7.58 -2.02 -22.97
CA ILE A 76 -7.31 -1.56 -21.60
C ILE A 76 -5.97 -2.10 -21.10
N TYR A 77 -5.61 -3.33 -21.46
CA TYR A 77 -4.33 -3.92 -21.13
C TYR A 77 -3.17 -3.18 -21.77
N CYS A 78 -3.23 -2.90 -23.08
CA CYS A 78 -2.21 -2.12 -23.78
C CYS A 78 -2.12 -0.69 -23.23
N LEU A 79 -3.24 -0.05 -22.91
CA LEU A 79 -3.24 1.30 -22.34
C LEU A 79 -2.64 1.32 -20.93
N PHE A 80 -3.01 0.37 -20.07
CA PHE A 80 -2.52 0.30 -18.70
C PHE A 80 -1.05 -0.12 -18.62
N PHE A 81 -0.70 -1.30 -19.16
CA PHE A 81 0.68 -1.81 -19.10
C PHE A 81 1.61 -1.07 -20.05
N GLY A 82 1.13 -0.63 -21.22
CA GLY A 82 1.91 0.21 -22.13
C GLY A 82 2.12 1.60 -21.55
N GLY A 83 1.12 2.19 -20.89
CA GLY A 83 1.26 3.46 -20.18
C GLY A 83 2.25 3.39 -19.02
N ILE A 84 2.16 2.34 -18.19
CA ILE A 84 3.14 2.08 -17.11
C ILE A 84 4.53 1.84 -17.71
N GLY A 85 4.64 1.02 -18.76
CA GLY A 85 5.89 0.75 -19.45
C GLY A 85 6.54 2.02 -19.99
N PHE A 86 5.75 2.91 -20.60
CA PHE A 86 6.22 4.21 -21.08
C PHE A 86 6.64 5.14 -19.95
N ALA A 87 5.86 5.20 -18.86
CA ALA A 87 6.19 5.97 -17.67
C ALA A 87 7.49 5.48 -17.02
N ILE A 88 7.73 4.17 -16.96
CA ILE A 88 8.99 3.60 -16.48
C ILE A 88 10.12 3.91 -17.47
N TYR A 89 9.92 3.72 -18.77
CA TYR A 89 10.93 3.96 -19.79
C TYR A 89 11.46 5.41 -19.77
N LYS A 90 10.59 6.41 -19.59
CA LYS A 90 11.00 7.82 -19.50
C LYS A 90 11.35 8.26 -18.08
N GLY A 91 10.56 7.84 -17.09
CA GLY A 91 10.67 8.31 -15.71
C GLY A 91 11.83 7.67 -14.96
N LEU A 92 12.08 6.37 -15.14
CA LEU A 92 13.12 5.67 -14.40
C LEU A 92 14.54 6.19 -14.69
N PRO A 93 14.94 6.43 -15.96
CA PRO A 93 16.24 7.05 -16.24
C PRO A 93 16.36 8.45 -15.64
N ALA A 94 15.32 9.27 -15.75
CA ALA A 94 15.31 10.62 -15.17
C ALA A 94 15.46 10.58 -13.64
N ILE A 95 14.77 9.67 -12.97
CA ILE A 95 14.89 9.43 -11.53
C ILE A 95 16.30 8.94 -11.17
N ILE A 96 16.86 7.99 -11.92
CA ILE A 96 18.23 7.47 -11.68
C ILE A 96 19.26 8.57 -11.84
N HIS A 97 19.15 9.42 -12.87
CA HIS A 97 20.03 10.58 -13.04
C HIS A 97 19.91 11.54 -11.86
N GLN A 98 18.68 11.90 -11.46
CA GLN A 98 18.46 12.78 -10.31
C GLN A 98 19.00 12.18 -8.99
N LEU A 99 18.93 10.86 -8.82
CA LEU A 99 19.49 10.16 -7.65
C LEU A 99 21.01 10.13 -7.66
N ARG A 100 21.65 9.91 -8.82
CA ARG A 100 23.11 9.94 -8.94
C ARG A 100 23.64 11.34 -8.71
N ASP A 101 23.04 12.35 -9.35
CA ASP A 101 23.37 13.75 -9.16
C ASP A 101 23.23 14.14 -7.68
N LEU A 102 22.17 13.70 -7.00
CA LEU A 102 22.00 13.93 -5.57
C LEU A 102 23.12 13.29 -4.74
N SER A 103 23.47 12.04 -5.04
CA SER A 103 24.54 11.32 -4.34
C SER A 103 25.91 11.96 -4.53
N GLU A 104 26.23 12.42 -5.74
CA GLU A 104 27.51 13.04 -6.06
C GLU A 104 27.64 14.44 -5.46
N ASN A 105 26.53 15.18 -5.37
CA ASN A 105 26.51 16.54 -4.83
C ASN A 105 26.19 16.62 -3.32
N ALA A 106 25.89 15.50 -2.66
CA ALA A 106 25.59 15.48 -1.22
C ALA A 106 26.69 16.13 -0.35
N PRO A 107 27.99 15.88 -0.56
CA PRO A 107 29.04 16.55 0.22
C PRO A 107 29.07 18.07 0.00
N ALA A 108 28.81 18.52 -1.24
CA ALA A 108 28.74 19.93 -1.58
C ALA A 108 27.53 20.61 -0.92
N PHE A 109 26.39 19.93 -0.84
CA PHE A 109 25.21 20.42 -0.13
C PHE A 109 25.46 20.59 1.37
N ALA A 110 26.15 19.64 1.99
CA ALA A 110 26.51 19.75 3.40
C ALA A 110 27.52 20.87 3.66
N ALA A 111 28.49 21.06 2.76
CA ALA A 111 29.42 22.20 2.83
C ALA A 111 28.70 23.56 2.67
N GLN A 112 27.75 23.65 1.74
CA GLN A 112 26.95 24.86 1.53
C GLN A 112 26.04 25.18 2.72
N TYR A 113 25.48 24.15 3.35
CA TYR A 113 24.71 24.30 4.58
C TYR A 113 25.59 24.75 5.76
N ARG A 114 26.79 24.18 5.93
CA ARG A 114 27.80 24.64 6.91
C ARG A 114 28.11 26.13 6.73
N GLN A 115 28.44 26.54 5.50
CA GLN A 115 28.75 27.93 5.19
C GLN A 115 27.57 28.88 5.48
N TRP A 116 26.33 28.44 5.21
CA TRP A 116 25.15 29.23 5.52
C TRP A 116 24.93 29.37 7.03
N VAL A 117 25.12 28.29 7.79
CA VAL A 117 25.10 28.32 9.25
C VAL A 117 26.15 29.28 9.78
N ASP A 118 27.39 29.19 9.29
CA ASP A 118 28.50 30.04 9.72
C ASP A 118 28.18 31.53 9.47
N GLN A 119 27.57 31.86 8.32
CA GLN A 119 27.12 33.23 8.02
C GLN A 119 26.01 33.73 8.95
N VAL A 120 25.05 32.87 9.32
CA VAL A 120 24.00 33.22 10.29
C VAL A 120 24.59 33.36 11.69
N GLN A 121 25.59 32.54 12.03
CA GLN A 121 26.29 32.57 13.30
C GLN A 121 27.15 33.83 13.45
N ASP A 122 27.86 34.24 12.39
CA ASP A 122 28.66 35.48 12.36
C ASP A 122 27.76 36.72 12.58
N GLN A 123 26.55 36.71 12.02
CA GLN A 123 25.52 37.75 12.26
C GLN A 123 24.86 37.65 13.64
N THR A 124 24.99 36.51 14.33
CA THR A 124 24.37 36.24 15.63
C THR A 124 25.44 35.90 16.66
N SER A 125 26.32 36.87 16.92
CA SER A 125 27.61 36.77 17.63
C SER A 125 27.53 36.40 19.14
N ARG A 126 26.43 35.78 19.60
CA ARG A 126 26.16 35.45 21.01
C ARG A 126 25.49 34.08 21.23
N TRP A 127 25.46 33.21 20.23
CA TRP A 127 24.82 31.91 20.42
C TRP A 127 25.59 31.02 21.41
N PRO A 128 24.89 30.37 22.36
CA PRO A 128 25.50 29.46 23.33
C PRO A 128 26.31 28.36 22.63
N ALA A 129 27.45 27.96 23.21
CA ALA A 129 28.31 26.89 22.68
C ALA A 129 27.59 25.53 22.45
N GLY A 130 26.43 25.33 23.08
CA GLY A 130 25.57 24.17 22.83
C GLY A 130 24.90 24.17 21.45
N ILE A 131 24.71 25.33 20.82
CA ILE A 131 24.06 25.44 19.52
C ILE A 131 24.99 24.98 18.38
N GLN A 132 26.29 25.31 18.44
CA GLN A 132 27.26 24.82 17.44
C GLN A 132 27.30 23.29 17.37
N ARG A 133 27.38 22.62 18.53
CA ARG A 133 27.35 21.14 18.57
C ARG A 133 26.05 20.57 18.02
N GLN A 134 24.90 21.18 18.34
CA GLN A 134 23.61 20.74 17.80
C GLN A 134 23.51 20.92 16.28
N ILE A 135 24.17 21.94 15.73
CA ILE A 135 24.20 22.15 14.28
C ILE A 135 25.14 21.13 13.61
N ASP A 136 26.34 20.91 14.13
CA ASP A 136 27.24 19.87 13.63
C ASP A 136 26.59 18.48 13.68
N ASP A 137 25.96 18.14 14.80
CA ASP A 137 25.20 16.90 14.98
C ASP A 137 24.01 16.83 14.00
N GLY A 138 23.33 17.95 13.76
CA GLY A 138 22.25 18.06 12.80
C GLY A 138 22.71 17.83 11.35
N ILE A 139 23.90 18.32 10.99
CA ILE A 139 24.50 18.15 9.67
C ILE A 139 24.88 16.69 9.45
N ILE A 140 25.54 16.09 10.44
CA ILE A 140 25.85 14.65 10.44
C ILE A 140 24.56 13.83 10.34
N ALA A 141 23.49 14.23 11.04
CA ALA A 141 22.21 13.55 10.95
C ALA A 141 21.56 13.66 9.57
N VAL A 142 21.67 14.82 8.91
CA VAL A 142 21.17 15.02 7.53
C VAL A 142 21.98 14.19 6.53
N GLU A 143 23.31 14.25 6.57
CA GLU A 143 24.21 13.45 5.71
C GLU A 143 23.88 11.95 5.85
N ASN A 144 23.82 11.44 7.10
CA ASN A 144 23.46 10.05 7.37
C ASN A 144 22.05 9.67 6.90
N THR A 145 21.09 10.59 6.97
CA THR A 145 19.71 10.35 6.53
C THR A 145 19.63 10.29 5.01
N VAL A 146 20.33 11.18 4.31
CA VAL A 146 20.45 11.17 2.85
C VAL A 146 21.11 9.88 2.37
N ASP A 147 22.23 9.48 2.97
CA ASP A 147 22.93 8.24 2.61
C ASP A 147 22.06 7.00 2.82
N LYS A 148 21.36 6.92 3.97
CA LYS A 148 20.43 5.82 4.24
C LYS A 148 19.26 5.80 3.24
N LEU A 149 18.72 6.96 2.88
CA LEU A 149 17.64 7.08 1.91
C LEU A 149 18.10 6.60 0.53
N LEU A 150 19.26 7.08 0.08
CA LEU A 150 19.88 6.68 -1.19
C LEU A 150 20.15 5.18 -1.23
N ALA A 151 20.78 4.62 -0.18
CA ALA A 151 21.05 3.20 -0.07
C ALA A 151 19.75 2.37 -0.15
N LYS A 152 18.69 2.81 0.54
CA LYS A 152 17.38 2.16 0.51
C LYS A 152 16.72 2.23 -0.87
N MET A 153 16.80 3.37 -1.55
CA MET A 153 16.28 3.52 -2.92
C MET A 153 17.03 2.62 -3.91
N ILE A 154 18.36 2.57 -3.85
CA ILE A 154 19.18 1.68 -4.67
C ILE A 154 18.84 0.21 -4.39
N MET A 155 18.65 -0.16 -3.13
CA MET A 155 18.25 -1.51 -2.75
C MET A 155 16.88 -1.88 -3.34
N VAL A 156 15.89 -0.98 -3.29
CA VAL A 156 14.57 -1.18 -3.90
C VAL A 156 14.69 -1.35 -5.42
N LEU A 157 15.47 -0.51 -6.10
CA LEU A 157 15.71 -0.62 -7.55
C LEU A 157 16.36 -1.97 -7.92
N ARG A 158 17.38 -2.40 -7.18
CA ARG A 158 18.01 -3.73 -7.35
C ARG A 158 17.03 -4.87 -7.07
N GLY A 159 16.16 -4.72 -6.07
CA GLY A 159 15.10 -5.67 -5.76
C GLY A 159 14.10 -5.83 -6.91
N ILE A 160 13.69 -4.73 -7.54
CA ILE A 160 12.82 -4.74 -8.72
C ILE A 160 13.51 -5.45 -9.90
N LEU A 161 14.77 -5.12 -10.18
CA LEU A 161 15.54 -5.73 -11.28
C LEU A 161 15.75 -7.24 -11.08
N SER A 162 16.10 -7.66 -9.86
CA SER A 162 16.26 -9.09 -9.54
C SER A 162 14.94 -9.86 -9.58
N SER A 163 13.81 -9.17 -9.40
CA SER A 163 12.47 -9.75 -9.46
C SER A 163 11.80 -9.62 -10.83
N ILE A 164 12.55 -9.26 -11.89
CA ILE A 164 11.96 -8.92 -13.19
C ILE A 164 11.18 -10.07 -13.82
N VAL A 165 11.63 -11.32 -13.65
CA VAL A 165 10.90 -12.50 -14.14
C VAL A 165 9.56 -12.64 -13.41
N THR A 166 9.54 -12.51 -12.09
CA THR A 166 8.30 -12.56 -11.30
C THR A 166 7.36 -11.43 -11.67
N ILE A 167 7.88 -10.21 -11.83
CA ILE A 167 7.09 -9.03 -12.23
C ILE A 167 6.54 -9.21 -13.64
N ALA A 168 7.33 -9.78 -14.57
CA ALA A 168 6.91 -10.02 -15.95
C ALA A 168 5.74 -11.02 -16.05
N VAL A 169 5.62 -11.97 -15.11
CA VAL A 169 4.52 -12.94 -15.06
C VAL A 169 3.19 -12.28 -14.61
N ILE A 170 3.23 -11.20 -13.82
CA ILE A 170 2.03 -10.52 -13.30
C ILE A 170 1.11 -10.04 -14.44
N PRO A 171 1.59 -9.30 -15.47
CA PRO A 171 0.78 -8.94 -16.63
C PRO A 171 0.11 -10.14 -17.31
N PHE A 172 0.85 -11.23 -17.52
CA PHE A 172 0.29 -12.45 -18.13
C PHE A 172 -0.87 -13.01 -17.30
N ILE A 173 -0.69 -13.17 -15.98
CA ILE A 173 -1.75 -13.65 -15.09
C ILE A 173 -2.95 -12.69 -15.12
N ALA A 174 -2.71 -11.38 -15.06
CA ALA A 174 -3.76 -10.36 -15.05
C ALA A 174 -4.57 -10.38 -16.36
N PHE A 175 -3.93 -10.62 -17.51
CA PHE A 175 -4.60 -10.76 -18.80
C PHE A 175 -5.59 -11.93 -18.80
N TYR A 176 -5.15 -13.12 -18.39
CA TYR A 176 -6.02 -14.30 -18.34
C TYR A 176 -7.15 -14.14 -17.33
N LEU A 177 -6.86 -13.60 -16.14
CA LEU A 177 -7.88 -13.29 -15.13
C LEU A 177 -8.94 -12.30 -15.65
N LEU A 178 -8.54 -11.29 -16.44
CA LEU A 178 -9.46 -10.28 -16.99
C LEU A 178 -10.28 -10.83 -18.16
N LYS A 179 -9.64 -11.58 -19.06
CA LYS A 179 -10.29 -12.28 -20.18
C LYS A 179 -11.34 -13.26 -19.66
N ASP A 180 -10.94 -14.12 -18.73
CA ASP A 180 -11.73 -15.27 -18.27
C ASP A 180 -12.45 -15.02 -16.93
N PHE A 181 -12.58 -13.76 -16.52
CA PHE A 181 -13.23 -13.37 -15.25
C PHE A 181 -14.61 -14.01 -15.04
N ASN A 182 -15.43 -14.10 -16.09
CA ASN A 182 -16.76 -14.72 -16.02
C ASN A 182 -16.68 -16.23 -15.78
N LEU A 183 -15.69 -16.91 -16.34
CA LEU A 183 -15.43 -18.32 -16.06
C LEU A 183 -14.95 -18.50 -14.62
N MET A 184 -14.07 -17.62 -14.13
CA MET A 184 -13.60 -17.64 -12.73
C MET A 184 -14.75 -17.43 -11.75
N LYS A 185 -15.66 -16.49 -12.03
CA LYS A 185 -16.87 -16.26 -11.23
C LYS A 185 -17.78 -17.50 -11.20
N LYS A 186 -17.95 -18.18 -12.34
CA LYS A 186 -18.71 -19.45 -12.42
C LYS A 186 -18.02 -20.56 -11.63
N ALA A 187 -16.71 -20.73 -11.77
CA ALA A 187 -15.94 -21.71 -11.02
C ALA A 187 -16.05 -21.50 -9.51
N ALA A 188 -15.87 -20.25 -9.05
CA ALA A 188 -16.05 -19.89 -7.65
C ALA A 188 -17.46 -20.21 -7.15
N TRP A 189 -18.50 -19.94 -7.95
CA TRP A 189 -19.89 -20.27 -7.63
C TRP A 189 -20.14 -21.78 -7.50
N TYR A 190 -19.54 -22.60 -8.36
CA TYR A 190 -19.69 -24.06 -8.33
C TYR A 190 -19.01 -24.69 -7.11
N ILE A 191 -17.84 -24.18 -6.71
CA ILE A 191 -17.09 -24.67 -5.55
C ILE A 191 -17.77 -24.22 -4.23
N THR A 192 -18.52 -23.11 -4.25
CA THR A 192 -19.17 -22.57 -3.04
C THR A 192 -20.40 -23.41 -2.64
N PRO A 193 -20.46 -23.94 -1.40
CA PRO A 193 -21.62 -24.65 -0.87
C PRO A 193 -22.91 -23.83 -0.96
N ARG A 194 -24.05 -24.48 -1.22
CA ARG A 194 -25.33 -23.79 -1.48
C ARG A 194 -25.75 -22.83 -0.36
N THR A 195 -25.49 -23.20 0.90
CA THR A 195 -25.79 -22.40 2.10
C THR A 195 -25.02 -21.08 2.15
N TRP A 196 -23.84 -20.99 1.53
CA TRP A 196 -22.94 -19.83 1.61
C TRP A 196 -23.07 -18.90 0.40
N ARG A 197 -23.79 -19.30 -0.63
CA ARG A 197 -23.90 -18.57 -1.91
C ARG A 197 -24.52 -17.18 -1.77
N GLN A 198 -25.67 -17.06 -1.10
CA GLN A 198 -26.34 -15.76 -0.94
C GLN A 198 -25.59 -14.85 0.05
N PRO A 199 -25.18 -15.31 1.26
CA PRO A 199 -24.36 -14.49 2.16
C PRO A 199 -23.03 -14.07 1.53
N GLY A 200 -22.34 -15.00 0.84
CA GLY A 200 -21.08 -14.72 0.16
C GLY A 200 -21.22 -13.72 -0.98
N LYS A 201 -22.30 -13.82 -1.78
CA LYS A 201 -22.59 -12.83 -2.83
C LYS A 201 -22.78 -11.43 -2.23
N LYS A 202 -23.54 -11.30 -1.13
CA LYS A 202 -23.77 -10.01 -0.47
C LYS A 202 -22.46 -9.43 0.09
N PHE A 203 -21.66 -10.26 0.75
CA PHE A 203 -20.35 -9.88 1.26
C PHE A 203 -19.42 -9.38 0.16
N LEU A 204 -19.29 -10.12 -0.94
CA LEU A 204 -18.44 -9.73 -2.07
C LEU A 204 -18.90 -8.41 -2.71
N LEU A 205 -20.20 -8.15 -2.76
CA LEU A 205 -20.76 -6.94 -3.35
C LEU A 205 -20.50 -5.71 -2.45
N GLU A 206 -20.60 -5.86 -1.12
CA GLU A 206 -20.24 -4.80 -0.16
C GLU A 206 -18.73 -4.52 -0.15
N VAL A 207 -17.90 -5.56 -0.20
CA VAL A 207 -16.44 -5.42 -0.33
C VAL A 207 -16.11 -4.73 -1.65
N ASP A 208 -16.75 -5.12 -2.76
CA ASP A 208 -16.50 -4.53 -4.06
C ASP A 208 -16.81 -3.02 -4.10
N GLN A 209 -17.97 -2.63 -3.56
CA GLN A 209 -18.38 -1.23 -3.51
C GLN A 209 -17.45 -0.36 -2.65
N SER A 210 -17.03 -0.89 -1.49
CA SER A 210 -16.22 -0.15 -0.52
C SER A 210 -14.74 -0.10 -0.95
N LEU A 211 -14.17 -1.25 -1.28
CA LEU A 211 -12.75 -1.43 -1.54
C LEU A 211 -12.36 -0.94 -2.95
N GLY A 212 -13.19 -1.24 -3.95
CA GLY A 212 -12.91 -0.88 -5.34
C GLY A 212 -12.88 0.61 -5.58
N SER A 213 -13.89 1.32 -5.07
CA SER A 213 -13.97 2.78 -5.19
C SER A 213 -12.83 3.46 -4.44
N TYR A 214 -12.51 2.97 -3.24
CA TYR A 214 -11.39 3.47 -2.44
C TYR A 214 -10.04 3.30 -3.16
N ILE A 215 -9.71 2.09 -3.63
CA ILE A 215 -8.42 1.83 -4.29
C ILE A 215 -8.27 2.66 -5.57
N ARG A 216 -9.29 2.67 -6.44
CA ARG A 216 -9.27 3.46 -7.68
C ARG A 216 -9.11 4.94 -7.38
N GLY A 217 -9.86 5.43 -6.40
CA GLY A 217 -9.78 6.81 -5.95
C GLY A 217 -8.40 7.15 -5.39
N GLN A 218 -7.86 6.33 -4.49
CA GLN A 218 -6.56 6.56 -3.86
C GLN A 218 -5.44 6.59 -4.89
N LEU A 219 -5.43 5.68 -5.87
CA LEU A 219 -4.43 5.69 -6.94
C LEU A 219 -4.52 6.96 -7.80
N LEU A 220 -5.74 7.45 -8.07
CA LEU A 220 -5.95 8.70 -8.79
C LEU A 220 -5.47 9.91 -7.96
N VAL A 221 -5.76 9.94 -6.66
CA VAL A 221 -5.27 10.97 -5.73
C VAL A 221 -3.74 10.99 -5.73
N CYS A 222 -3.09 9.82 -5.59
CA CYS A 222 -1.63 9.70 -5.61
C CYS A 222 -1.01 10.27 -6.90
N LEU A 223 -1.62 9.97 -8.05
CA LEU A 223 -1.19 10.48 -9.34
C LEU A 223 -1.34 12.01 -9.43
N ILE A 224 -2.51 12.54 -9.05
CA ILE A 224 -2.78 13.98 -9.09
C ILE A 224 -1.83 14.73 -8.16
N ILE A 225 -1.70 14.29 -6.91
CA ILE A 225 -0.83 14.92 -5.91
C ILE A 225 0.64 14.84 -6.33
N GLY A 226 1.10 13.71 -6.87
CA GLY A 226 2.48 13.58 -7.36
C GLY A 226 2.79 14.51 -8.54
N LEU A 227 1.84 14.66 -9.47
CA LEU A 227 1.97 15.59 -10.60
C LEU A 227 1.96 17.05 -10.13
N LEU A 228 1.02 17.42 -9.25
CA LEU A 228 0.94 18.77 -8.69
C LEU A 228 2.20 19.09 -7.88
N ALA A 229 2.69 18.17 -7.06
CA ALA A 229 3.95 18.34 -6.33
C ALA A 229 5.13 18.57 -7.27
N SER A 230 5.26 17.75 -8.32
CA SER A 230 6.32 17.90 -9.33
C SER A 230 6.27 19.27 -10.01
N LEU A 231 5.08 19.72 -10.39
CA LEU A 231 4.88 21.03 -11.03
C LEU A 231 5.14 22.19 -10.06
N SER A 232 4.63 22.11 -8.83
CA SER A 232 4.83 23.14 -7.81
C SER A 232 6.31 23.31 -7.47
N PHE A 233 7.05 22.22 -7.30
CA PHE A 233 8.50 22.29 -7.08
C PHE A 233 9.25 22.83 -8.29
N TRP A 234 8.82 22.50 -9.51
CA TRP A 234 9.40 23.04 -10.74
C TRP A 234 9.18 24.55 -10.87
N PHE A 235 7.96 25.05 -10.64
CA PHE A 235 7.68 26.48 -10.64
C PHE A 235 8.42 27.23 -9.54
N ALA A 236 8.67 26.60 -8.40
CA ALA A 236 9.46 27.18 -7.31
C ALA A 236 10.98 27.17 -7.58
N GLY A 237 11.44 26.58 -8.69
CA GLY A 237 12.87 26.48 -9.01
C GLY A 237 13.62 25.46 -8.15
N MET A 238 12.92 24.48 -7.55
CA MET A 238 13.56 23.41 -6.78
C MET A 238 14.39 22.51 -7.69
N ARG A 239 15.45 21.88 -7.16
CA ARG A 239 16.15 20.80 -7.86
C ARG A 239 15.40 19.48 -7.66
N TYR A 240 15.50 18.57 -8.62
CA TYR A 240 14.94 17.21 -8.51
C TYR A 240 13.40 17.15 -8.36
N CYS A 241 12.66 18.08 -8.97
CA CYS A 241 11.21 18.21 -8.81
C CYS A 241 10.44 16.92 -9.14
N LEU A 242 10.84 16.23 -10.21
CA LEU A 242 10.19 14.99 -10.63
C LEU A 242 10.43 13.87 -9.61
N LEU A 243 11.66 13.71 -9.11
CA LEU A 243 11.98 12.77 -8.06
C LEU A 243 11.16 13.07 -6.79
N LEU A 244 11.20 14.32 -6.32
CA LEU A 244 10.52 14.73 -5.09
C LEU A 244 9.00 14.60 -5.20
N GLY A 245 8.41 15.07 -6.31
CA GLY A 245 6.98 14.92 -6.56
C GLY A 245 6.55 13.47 -6.74
N SER A 246 7.39 12.61 -7.34
CA SER A 246 7.14 11.16 -7.41
C SER A 246 7.17 10.53 -6.02
N VAL A 247 8.11 10.91 -5.15
CA VAL A 247 8.15 10.42 -3.77
C VAL A 247 6.88 10.84 -3.03
N VAL A 248 6.49 12.13 -3.10
CA VAL A 248 5.25 12.63 -2.51
C VAL A 248 4.03 11.85 -3.02
N GLY A 249 3.91 11.66 -4.34
CA GLY A 249 2.79 10.92 -4.92
C GLY A 249 2.73 9.46 -4.50
N VAL A 250 3.87 8.76 -4.48
CA VAL A 250 3.95 7.34 -4.08
C VAL A 250 3.69 7.17 -2.58
N THR A 251 4.28 8.00 -1.73
CA THR A 251 4.07 7.91 -0.28
C THR A 251 2.63 8.25 0.08
N ASN A 252 1.94 9.06 -0.73
CA ASN A 252 0.53 9.40 -0.56
C ASN A 252 -0.44 8.21 -0.59
N VAL A 253 0.02 7.03 -1.01
CA VAL A 253 -0.78 5.81 -0.89
C VAL A 253 -1.07 5.44 0.58
N ILE A 254 -0.22 5.91 1.51
CA ILE A 254 -0.34 5.69 2.95
C ILE A 254 -1.08 6.91 3.55
N PRO A 255 -2.35 6.78 3.97
CA PRO A 255 -3.10 7.93 4.50
C PRO A 255 -2.43 8.54 5.74
N TYR A 256 -2.55 9.86 5.89
CA TYR A 256 -1.98 10.68 6.98
C TYR A 256 -0.46 10.77 7.03
N PHE A 257 0.25 9.66 6.78
CA PHE A 257 1.72 9.62 6.81
C PHE A 257 2.35 9.95 5.46
N GLY A 258 1.65 9.70 4.35
CA GLY A 258 2.17 9.87 3.00
C GLY A 258 2.71 11.25 2.70
N PRO A 259 1.94 12.34 2.93
CA PRO A 259 2.43 13.70 2.78
C PRO A 259 3.63 14.00 3.67
N LEU A 260 3.62 13.49 4.90
CA LEU A 260 4.68 13.73 5.89
C LEU A 260 5.99 13.04 5.49
N ILE A 261 5.92 11.78 5.05
CA ILE A 261 7.06 11.00 4.54
C ILE A 261 7.59 11.65 3.25
N GLY A 262 6.70 12.11 2.37
CA GLY A 262 7.05 12.77 1.12
C GLY A 262 7.69 14.15 1.31
N ALA A 263 7.31 14.85 2.38
CA ALA A 263 7.86 16.17 2.72
C ALA A 263 9.32 16.12 3.16
N VAL A 264 9.73 15.07 3.87
CA VAL A 264 11.08 14.92 4.43
C VAL A 264 12.18 15.13 3.37
N PRO A 265 12.22 14.37 2.25
CA PRO A 265 13.25 14.59 1.24
C PRO A 265 13.14 15.97 0.58
N ALA A 266 11.93 16.50 0.36
CA ALA A 266 11.76 17.82 -0.24
C ALA A 266 12.33 18.94 0.64
N VAL A 267 12.09 18.88 1.96
CA VAL A 267 12.61 19.83 2.94
C VAL A 267 14.12 19.72 3.08
N ILE A 268 14.67 18.50 3.09
CA ILE A 268 16.12 18.28 3.13
C ILE A 268 16.78 18.95 1.92
N ILE A 269 16.29 18.69 0.70
CA ILE A 269 16.82 19.31 -0.52
C ILE A 269 16.63 20.83 -0.52
N ALA A 270 15.49 21.32 -0.01
CA ALA A 270 15.26 22.76 0.09
C ALA A 270 16.25 23.45 1.04
N ALA A 271 16.63 22.78 2.14
CA ALA A 271 17.58 23.29 3.13
C ALA A 271 18.99 23.48 2.54
N THR A 272 19.36 22.70 1.52
CA THR A 272 20.64 22.87 0.82
C THR A 272 20.66 24.08 -0.12
N ILE A 273 19.49 24.64 -0.44
CA ILE A 273 19.36 25.80 -1.34
C ILE A 273 19.28 27.10 -0.54
N SER A 274 18.30 27.23 0.35
CA SER A 274 18.14 28.39 1.26
C SER A 274 16.96 28.19 2.23
N VAL A 275 16.93 28.95 3.34
CA VAL A 275 15.75 28.98 4.24
C VAL A 275 14.49 29.42 3.53
N LYS A 276 14.60 30.39 2.60
CA LYS A 276 13.46 30.79 1.77
C LYS A 276 12.90 29.59 1.02
N MET A 277 13.76 28.75 0.45
CA MET A 277 13.33 27.54 -0.25
C MET A 277 12.71 26.51 0.70
N VAL A 278 13.22 26.36 1.93
CA VAL A 278 12.60 25.51 2.97
C VAL A 278 11.18 25.97 3.26
N LEU A 279 10.98 27.27 3.49
CA LEU A 279 9.65 27.84 3.75
C LEU A 279 8.71 27.68 2.55
N VAL A 280 9.20 27.89 1.33
CA VAL A 280 8.44 27.65 0.09
C VAL A 280 8.07 26.16 -0.04
N SER A 281 9.00 25.24 0.22
CA SER A 281 8.77 23.80 0.19
C SER A 281 7.70 23.37 1.20
N LEU A 282 7.82 23.84 2.45
CA LEU A 282 6.83 23.57 3.50
C LEU A 282 5.46 24.15 3.12
N GLY A 283 5.43 25.35 2.56
CA GLY A 283 4.21 25.97 2.04
C GLY A 283 3.55 25.15 0.92
N ILE A 284 4.35 24.64 -0.03
CA ILE A 284 3.86 23.76 -1.11
C ILE A 284 3.29 22.46 -0.52
N VAL A 285 4.03 21.78 0.34
CA VAL A 285 3.58 20.53 0.96
C VAL A 285 2.29 20.74 1.74
N PHE A 286 2.21 21.80 2.55
CA PHE A 286 1.03 22.12 3.33
C PHE A 286 -0.17 22.46 2.45
N ALA A 287 0.04 23.26 1.39
CA ALA A 287 -1.00 23.59 0.42
C ALA A 287 -1.52 22.35 -0.30
N LEU A 288 -0.62 21.44 -0.71
CA LEU A 288 -1.01 20.18 -1.35
C LEU A 288 -1.74 19.26 -0.40
N GLN A 289 -1.31 19.16 0.86
CA GLN A 289 -2.01 18.37 1.87
C GLN A 289 -3.40 18.94 2.21
N PHE A 290 -3.52 20.27 2.23
CA PHE A 290 -4.80 20.94 2.40
C PHE A 290 -5.72 20.68 1.21
N LEU A 291 -5.21 20.81 -0.01
CA LEU A 291 -5.93 20.53 -1.25
C LEU A 291 -6.36 19.06 -1.33
N GLU A 292 -5.48 18.14 -0.96
CA GLU A 292 -5.77 16.72 -0.88
C GLU A 292 -6.90 16.45 0.11
N SER A 293 -6.77 16.92 1.35
CA SER A 293 -7.65 16.55 2.45
C SER A 293 -9.04 17.19 2.32
N ASN A 294 -9.12 18.41 1.79
CA ASN A 294 -10.36 19.19 1.77
C ASN A 294 -11.06 19.19 0.40
N VAL A 295 -10.35 18.90 -0.69
CA VAL A 295 -10.91 19.00 -2.04
C VAL A 295 -10.80 17.67 -2.77
N ILE A 296 -9.58 17.18 -3.02
CA ILE A 296 -9.34 16.05 -3.91
C ILE A 296 -9.88 14.75 -3.30
N SER A 297 -9.54 14.44 -2.04
CA SER A 297 -10.01 13.22 -1.37
C SER A 297 -11.54 13.18 -1.22
N PRO A 298 -12.23 14.25 -0.76
CA PRO A 298 -13.69 14.27 -0.73
C PRO A 298 -14.35 14.10 -2.11
N LEU A 299 -13.77 14.66 -3.18
CA LEU A 299 -14.31 14.55 -4.54
C LEU A 299 -14.07 13.18 -5.18
N ILE A 300 -12.92 12.55 -4.92
CA ILE A 300 -12.49 11.32 -5.60
C ILE A 300 -12.77 10.07 -4.77
N VAL A 301 -12.38 10.09 -3.50
CA VAL A 301 -12.49 8.95 -2.57
C VAL A 301 -13.81 9.01 -1.79
N GLY A 302 -14.35 10.21 -1.54
CA GLY A 302 -15.68 10.41 -0.98
C GLY A 302 -15.93 9.69 0.35
N LYS A 303 -17.19 9.30 0.60
CA LYS A 303 -17.63 8.59 1.83
C LYS A 303 -17.20 7.11 1.86
N SER A 304 -16.32 6.64 0.98
CA SER A 304 -16.11 5.21 0.74
C SER A 304 -15.64 4.39 1.94
N LEU A 305 -15.11 5.01 3.00
CA LEU A 305 -14.62 4.26 4.15
C LEU A 305 -15.51 4.28 5.40
N HIS A 306 -16.32 5.30 5.70
CA HIS A 306 -17.12 5.41 6.95
C HIS A 306 -16.42 4.80 8.20
N MET A 307 -15.10 4.94 8.31
CA MET A 307 -14.30 4.36 9.37
C MET A 307 -13.73 5.48 10.22
N HIS A 308 -13.75 5.27 11.53
CA HIS A 308 -13.14 6.21 12.46
C HIS A 308 -11.62 6.29 12.17
N PRO A 309 -11.00 7.48 12.10
CA PRO A 309 -9.57 7.64 11.81
C PRO A 309 -8.66 6.79 12.70
N LEU A 310 -9.02 6.61 13.97
CA LEU A 310 -8.29 5.73 14.91
C LEU A 310 -8.17 4.28 14.41
N LEU A 311 -9.20 3.73 13.75
CA LEU A 311 -9.13 2.37 13.20
C LEU A 311 -8.16 2.30 12.01
N ILE A 312 -8.11 3.35 11.20
CA ILE A 312 -7.15 3.47 10.09
C ILE A 312 -5.73 3.55 10.66
N MET A 313 -5.51 4.38 11.69
CA MET A 313 -4.21 4.48 12.36
C MET A 313 -3.79 3.16 13.00
N ALA A 314 -4.69 2.47 13.71
CA ALA A 314 -4.41 1.16 14.29
C ALA A 314 -4.07 0.12 13.21
N ALA A 315 -4.79 0.12 12.08
CA ALA A 315 -4.49 -0.76 10.95
C ALA A 315 -3.10 -0.48 10.37
N LEU A 316 -2.73 0.79 10.24
CA LEU A 316 -1.42 1.21 9.73
C LEU A 316 -0.29 0.78 10.66
N LEU A 317 -0.43 1.00 11.97
CA LEU A 317 0.56 0.56 12.95
C LEU A 317 0.73 -0.97 12.93
N ALA A 318 -0.37 -1.72 12.96
CA ALA A 318 -0.33 -3.18 12.88
C ALA A 318 0.27 -3.68 11.55
N GLY A 319 -0.15 -3.09 10.42
CA GLY A 319 0.37 -3.45 9.10
C GLY A 319 1.86 -3.16 8.96
N GLY A 320 2.32 -2.02 9.47
CA GLY A 320 3.72 -1.63 9.49
C GLY A 320 4.59 -2.64 10.23
N GLU A 321 4.16 -3.13 11.38
CA GLU A 321 4.92 -4.14 12.14
C GLU A 321 4.89 -5.53 11.51
N ILE A 322 3.75 -5.94 10.92
CA ILE A 322 3.60 -7.29 10.33
C ILE A 322 4.39 -7.45 9.03
N ALA A 323 4.31 -6.44 8.14
CA ALA A 323 4.78 -6.57 6.76
C ALA A 323 5.50 -5.30 6.24
N GLY A 324 5.89 -4.38 7.11
CA GLY A 324 6.61 -3.16 6.74
C GLY A 324 5.81 -2.29 5.76
N VAL A 325 6.49 -1.83 4.71
CA VAL A 325 5.89 -0.95 3.68
C VAL A 325 4.69 -1.62 2.98
N ALA A 326 4.78 -2.92 2.69
CA ALA A 326 3.68 -3.64 2.06
C ALA A 326 2.44 -3.69 2.99
N GLY A 327 2.68 -3.86 4.30
CA GLY A 327 1.62 -3.84 5.30
C GLY A 327 0.97 -2.47 5.46
N LEU A 328 1.73 -1.37 5.36
CA LEU A 328 1.17 -0.01 5.37
C LEU A 328 0.25 0.27 4.18
N ILE A 329 0.63 -0.19 2.98
CA ILE A 329 -0.18 -0.04 1.75
C ILE A 329 -1.47 -0.87 1.85
N LEU A 330 -1.37 -2.10 2.38
CA LEU A 330 -2.50 -3.03 2.46
C LEU A 330 -3.37 -2.85 3.72
N ALA A 331 -2.92 -2.08 4.71
CA ALA A 331 -3.59 -1.89 5.99
C ALA A 331 -5.06 -1.47 5.83
N VAL A 332 -5.32 -0.45 5.01
CA VAL A 332 -6.67 0.07 4.81
C VAL A 332 -7.57 -0.91 4.05
N PRO A 333 -7.17 -1.46 2.88
CA PRO A 333 -7.92 -2.52 2.21
C PRO A 333 -8.25 -3.73 3.11
N VAL A 334 -7.28 -4.21 3.89
CA VAL A 334 -7.48 -5.34 4.79
C VAL A 334 -8.46 -4.97 5.90
N MET A 335 -8.31 -3.79 6.52
CA MET A 335 -9.22 -3.34 7.58
C MET A 335 -10.67 -3.20 7.08
N VAL A 336 -10.87 -2.70 5.86
CA VAL A 336 -12.20 -2.61 5.22
C VAL A 336 -12.81 -3.99 5.04
N THR A 337 -12.02 -4.96 4.59
CA THR A 337 -12.47 -6.33 4.39
C THR A 337 -12.80 -7.02 5.71
N ILE A 338 -11.97 -6.83 6.74
CA ILE A 338 -12.22 -7.34 8.10
C ILE A 338 -13.51 -6.73 8.66
N ARG A 339 -13.69 -5.41 8.55
CA ARG A 339 -14.92 -4.74 9.00
C ARG A 339 -16.15 -5.30 8.30
N ALA A 340 -16.11 -5.44 6.97
CA ALA A 340 -17.21 -6.03 6.20
C ALA A 340 -17.51 -7.47 6.64
N ALA A 341 -16.48 -8.26 6.95
CA ALA A 341 -16.62 -9.62 7.41
C ALA A 341 -17.25 -9.69 8.81
N ILE A 342 -16.86 -8.81 9.73
CA ILE A 342 -17.43 -8.72 11.08
C ILE A 342 -18.92 -8.36 11.02
N ILE A 343 -19.30 -7.37 10.20
CA ILE A 343 -20.71 -6.97 10.04
C ILE A 343 -21.55 -8.13 9.51
N HIS A 344 -21.07 -8.79 8.45
CA HIS A 344 -21.76 -9.96 7.88
C HIS A 344 -21.84 -11.15 8.83
N ALA A 345 -20.77 -11.41 9.59
CA ALA A 345 -20.78 -12.47 10.59
C ALA A 345 -21.83 -12.18 11.66
N LYS A 346 -21.88 -10.94 12.18
CA LYS A 346 -22.88 -10.52 13.17
C LYS A 346 -24.31 -10.68 12.64
N ASP A 347 -24.57 -10.24 11.41
CA ASP A 347 -25.89 -10.37 10.78
C ASP A 347 -26.28 -11.84 10.58
N HIS A 348 -25.33 -12.71 10.24
CA HIS A 348 -25.55 -14.14 10.11
C HIS A 348 -25.91 -14.80 11.45
N PHE A 349 -25.13 -14.52 12.51
CA PHE A 349 -25.41 -15.04 13.85
C PHE A 349 -26.70 -14.50 14.46
N ALA A 350 -27.06 -13.24 14.18
CA ALA A 350 -28.33 -12.66 14.61
C ALA A 350 -29.53 -13.39 13.98
N ARG A 351 -29.44 -13.74 12.68
CA ARG A 351 -30.50 -14.48 11.98
C ARG A 351 -30.69 -15.90 12.52
N ILE A 352 -29.60 -16.60 12.83
CA ILE A 352 -29.67 -17.95 13.44
C ILE A 352 -30.38 -17.86 14.81
N ARG A 353 -30.02 -16.86 15.63
CA ARG A 353 -30.61 -16.68 16.96
C ARG A 353 -32.10 -16.31 16.93
N HIS A 354 -32.57 -15.65 15.87
CA HIS A 354 -34.00 -15.39 15.66
C HIS A 354 -34.75 -16.63 15.16
N SER A 355 -34.14 -17.42 14.26
CA SER A 355 -34.70 -18.70 13.78
C SER A 355 -34.82 -19.76 14.88
N GLU A 356 -34.00 -19.70 15.94
CA GLU A 356 -34.12 -20.60 17.11
C GLU A 356 -35.17 -20.13 18.13
N LYS A 357 -35.63 -18.87 18.05
CA LYS A 357 -36.59 -18.28 19.01
C LYS A 357 -38.05 -18.36 18.58
N GLU A 358 -38.33 -18.59 17.30
CA GLU A 358 -39.66 -18.94 16.81
C GLU A 358 -39.71 -20.43 16.50
N PRO A 359 -40.05 -21.31 17.46
CA PRO A 359 -40.51 -22.64 17.10
C PRO A 359 -41.83 -22.46 16.33
N ALA A 360 -41.94 -23.13 15.19
CA ALA A 360 -43.11 -23.13 14.33
C ALA A 360 -44.40 -23.36 15.14
N THR A 361 -45.12 -22.28 15.44
CA THR A 361 -46.56 -22.31 15.73
C THR A 361 -47.27 -22.16 14.40
N ASP A 362 -47.24 -23.22 13.61
CA ASP A 362 -48.18 -23.46 12.51
C ASP A 362 -48.48 -24.95 12.52
N GLU A 363 -49.33 -25.36 13.46
CA GLU A 363 -50.18 -26.55 13.40
C GLU A 363 -51.25 -26.42 14.51
N ILE A 364 -52.44 -25.93 14.12
CA ILE A 364 -53.75 -26.59 14.23
C ILE A 364 -54.78 -25.71 13.53
#